data_AF-A0AA39MLN4-F1
#
_entry.id   AF-A0AA39MLN4-F1
#
_cell.length_a   1.000
_cell.length_b   1.000
_cell.length_c   1.000
_cell.angle_alpha   90.00
_cell.angle_beta   90.00
_cell.angle_gamma   90.00
#
_symmetry.space_group_name_H-M   'P 1'
#
loop_
_entity.id
_entity.type
_entity.pdbx_description
1 polymer ?
#
loop_
_entity_poly.entity_id
_entity_poly.type
_entity_poly.pdbx_seq_one_letter_code
_entity_poly.pdbx_strand_id
1 'polypeptide(L)'
;MASTTTTAESIERPPFIIFGYGSLIFKPPPHTIAKVPGFLKGYVRRFAQKSHDHRGTPENPGRVVTLVHIEDWDNFSSSDPFPHEDIVWGIAYTIDPAYESEVRDYLDYREKDGYTMETIDIHGLDFNADGKTDKVIIHGAYCYVGRNDNPSFIGAEPLPILAETIWKSVGPSGPNKDYLYSLVSAVRQLSPDSHDSHLFALEMSRQKIVRSLDAREN
;
A
#
# COMPACT_ATOMS: atom_id res chain seq x y z
N MET A 1 -23.46 47.75 30.36
CA MET A 1 -23.57 46.28 30.46
C MET A 1 -23.27 45.71 29.08
N ALA A 2 -21.99 45.49 28.76
CA ALA A 2 -21.60 44.85 27.51
C ALA A 2 -21.65 43.33 27.73
N SER A 3 -22.56 42.65 27.04
CA SER A 3 -22.65 41.19 27.05
C SER A 3 -21.66 40.67 26.02
N THR A 4 -20.46 40.32 26.46
CA THR A 4 -19.49 39.58 25.65
C THR A 4 -19.95 38.13 25.53
N THR A 5 -20.57 37.80 24.40
CA THR A 5 -20.84 36.42 24.00
C THR A 5 -19.50 35.79 23.59
N THR A 6 -18.94 34.96 24.47
CA THR A 6 -17.80 34.10 24.15
C THR A 6 -18.26 33.04 23.16
N THR A 7 -17.89 33.20 21.89
CA THR A 7 -17.96 32.11 20.90
C THR A 7 -17.02 31.01 21.38
N ALA A 8 -17.56 29.82 21.66
CA ALA A 8 -16.76 28.64 21.89
C ALA A 8 -15.95 28.36 20.61
N GLU A 9 -14.63 28.43 20.69
CA GLU A 9 -13.75 27.91 19.66
C GLU A 9 -14.07 26.41 19.52
N SER A 10 -14.71 26.04 18.41
CA SER A 10 -14.79 24.64 18.01
C SER A 10 -13.35 24.17 17.81
N ILE A 11 -12.88 23.27 18.68
CA ILE A 11 -11.61 22.57 18.47
C ILE A 11 -11.77 21.79 17.16
N GLU A 12 -11.28 22.36 16.05
CA GLU A 12 -11.22 21.64 14.78
C GLU A 12 -10.33 20.42 15.00
N ARG A 13 -10.95 19.24 15.00
CA ARG A 13 -10.20 17.98 15.00
C ARG A 13 -9.38 17.93 13.72
N PRO A 14 -8.11 17.50 13.79
CA PRO A 14 -7.32 17.31 12.58
C PRO A 14 -8.05 16.37 11.63
N PRO A 15 -7.99 16.60 10.32
CA PRO A 15 -8.72 15.80 9.34
C PRO A 15 -8.29 14.34 9.39
N PHE A 16 -9.24 13.43 9.19
CA PHE A 16 -8.93 12.01 9.03
C PHE A 16 -8.37 11.77 7.63
N ILE A 17 -7.06 11.52 7.55
CA ILE A 17 -6.34 11.26 6.31
C ILE A 17 -5.77 9.85 6.35
N ILE A 18 -6.06 9.05 5.32
CA ILE A 18 -5.59 7.67 5.17
C ILE A 18 -4.62 7.58 3.99
N PHE A 19 -3.45 7.00 4.22
CA PHE A 19 -2.50 6.66 3.17
C PHE A 19 -2.77 5.27 2.59
N GLY A 20 -2.98 5.21 1.28
CA GLY A 20 -3.10 3.97 0.52
C GLY A 20 -1.82 3.65 -0.25
N TYR A 21 -1.20 2.49 0.04
CA TYR A 21 -0.01 1.99 -0.69
C TYR A 21 -0.27 0.69 -1.49
N GLY A 22 -1.42 0.04 -1.27
CA GLY A 22 -1.82 -1.21 -1.92
C GLY A 22 -3.12 -1.05 -2.70
N SER A 23 -4.11 -1.91 -2.42
CA SER A 23 -5.40 -1.86 -3.11
C SER A 23 -6.12 -0.51 -3.04
N LEU A 24 -5.89 0.28 -1.98
CA LEU A 24 -6.46 1.62 -1.84
C LEU A 24 -6.03 2.58 -2.96
N ILE A 25 -4.93 2.34 -3.67
CA ILE A 25 -4.53 3.19 -4.80
C ILE A 25 -5.52 3.06 -5.98
N PHE A 26 -6.06 1.86 -6.22
CA PHE A 26 -7.00 1.59 -7.32
C PHE A 26 -8.44 1.26 -6.88
N LYS A 27 -8.68 1.14 -5.57
CA LYS A 27 -9.99 1.02 -4.91
C LYS A 27 -10.04 1.96 -3.72
N PRO A 28 -10.25 3.28 -3.95
CA PRO A 28 -10.24 4.30 -2.91
C PRO A 28 -11.26 4.03 -1.79
N PRO A 29 -11.05 4.57 -0.58
CA PRO A 29 -12.07 4.56 0.47
C PRO A 29 -13.35 5.32 0.03
N PRO A 30 -14.54 4.92 0.52
CA PRO A 30 -15.74 5.73 0.34
C PRO A 30 -15.60 7.09 1.04
N HIS A 31 -16.48 8.04 0.69
CA HIS A 31 -16.54 9.37 1.32
C HIS A 31 -15.23 10.18 1.26
N THR A 32 -14.37 9.89 0.30
CA THR A 32 -13.15 10.66 0.04
C THR A 32 -13.51 12.04 -0.54
N ILE A 33 -13.07 13.11 0.11
CA ILE A 33 -13.27 14.50 -0.33
C ILE A 33 -12.03 15.12 -0.98
N ALA A 34 -10.83 14.58 -0.70
CA ALA A 34 -9.60 14.97 -1.38
C ALA A 34 -8.66 13.77 -1.53
N LYS A 35 -7.83 13.79 -2.59
CA LYS A 35 -6.78 12.80 -2.82
C LYS A 35 -5.50 13.48 -3.28
N VAL A 36 -4.37 13.13 -2.67
CA VAL A 36 -3.06 13.73 -2.96
C VAL A 36 -2.04 12.61 -3.13
N PRO A 37 -1.48 12.40 -4.34
CA PRO A 37 -0.35 11.50 -4.52
C PRO A 37 0.86 11.96 -3.70
N GLY A 38 1.57 11.00 -3.12
CA GLY A 38 2.77 11.25 -2.33
C GLY A 38 3.53 9.95 -2.10
N PHE A 39 4.54 10.01 -1.24
CA PHE A 39 5.34 8.84 -0.91
C PHE A 39 5.80 8.85 0.54
N LEU A 40 6.15 7.67 1.02
CA LEU A 40 6.77 7.46 2.32
C LEU A 40 8.26 7.22 2.14
N LYS A 41 9.04 7.50 3.19
CA LYS A 41 10.46 7.19 3.29
C LYS A 41 10.71 6.23 4.46
N GLY A 42 11.73 5.38 4.36
CA GLY A 42 12.07 4.40 5.39
C GLY A 42 11.17 3.15 5.39
N TYR A 43 10.38 2.93 4.34
CA TYR A 43 9.50 1.77 4.23
C TYR A 43 9.71 1.04 2.91
N VAL A 44 9.53 -0.27 2.93
CA VAL A 44 9.44 -1.09 1.72
C VAL A 44 8.00 -1.54 1.49
N ARG A 45 7.58 -1.60 0.22
CA ARG A 45 6.32 -2.26 -0.18
C ARG A 45 6.64 -3.60 -0.80
N ARG A 46 6.23 -4.69 -0.16
CA ARG A 46 6.56 -6.05 -0.61
C ARG A 46 5.34 -6.95 -0.56
N PHE A 47 5.26 -7.89 -1.51
CA PHE A 47 4.27 -8.97 -1.53
C PHE A 47 4.58 -10.04 -0.46
N ALA A 48 4.74 -9.60 0.78
CA ALA A 48 5.18 -10.40 1.93
C ALA A 48 4.02 -10.77 2.87
N GLN A 49 2.77 -10.59 2.44
CA GLN A 49 1.58 -10.89 3.22
C GLN A 49 0.73 -11.96 2.51
N LYS A 50 0.40 -13.03 3.21
CA LYS A 50 -0.57 -14.03 2.74
C LYS A 50 -1.99 -13.45 2.70
N SER A 51 -2.73 -13.75 1.64
CA SER A 51 -4.16 -13.40 1.54
C SER A 51 -5.02 -14.65 1.47
N HIS A 52 -5.80 -14.90 2.52
CA HIS A 52 -6.59 -16.12 2.68
C HIS A 52 -8.07 -15.91 2.30
N ASP A 53 -8.52 -14.67 2.21
CA ASP A 53 -9.94 -14.29 2.08
C ASP A 53 -10.25 -13.37 0.88
N HIS A 54 -9.21 -12.78 0.26
CA HIS A 54 -9.37 -11.90 -0.91
C HIS A 54 -8.75 -12.48 -2.18
N ARG A 55 -7.44 -12.72 -2.18
CA ARG A 55 -6.66 -13.09 -3.38
C ARG A 55 -6.17 -14.54 -3.37
N GLY A 56 -6.57 -15.30 -2.37
CA GLY A 56 -6.42 -16.75 -2.31
C GLY A 56 -7.52 -17.37 -1.46
N THR A 57 -7.26 -18.59 -0.99
CA THR A 57 -8.11 -19.31 -0.03
C THR A 57 -7.28 -19.68 1.21
N PRO A 58 -7.89 -20.15 2.31
CA PRO A 58 -7.14 -20.66 3.45
C PRO A 58 -6.14 -21.77 3.08
N GLU A 59 -6.50 -22.64 2.15
CA GLU A 59 -5.66 -23.76 1.70
C GLU A 59 -4.59 -23.32 0.69
N ASN A 60 -4.91 -22.33 -0.14
CA ASN A 60 -4.01 -21.79 -1.17
C ASN A 60 -3.96 -20.25 -1.05
N PRO A 61 -3.26 -19.71 -0.03
CA PRO A 61 -3.24 -18.29 0.19
C PRO A 61 -2.49 -17.57 -0.93
N GLY A 62 -3.07 -16.46 -1.38
CA GLY A 62 -2.44 -15.54 -2.31
C GLY A 62 -1.34 -14.73 -1.61
N ARG A 63 -0.83 -13.73 -2.33
CA ARG A 63 0.13 -12.75 -1.87
C ARG A 63 -0.40 -11.36 -2.15
N VAL A 64 -0.42 -10.53 -1.11
CA VAL A 64 -0.74 -9.10 -1.21
C VAL A 64 0.40 -8.30 -0.60
N VAL A 65 0.40 -7.00 -0.88
CA VAL A 65 1.46 -6.14 -0.37
C VAL A 65 1.23 -5.80 1.10
N THR A 66 2.32 -5.72 1.85
CA THR A 66 2.37 -5.00 3.12
C THR A 66 3.42 -3.91 3.03
N LEU A 67 3.34 -2.96 3.95
CA LEU A 67 4.36 -1.96 4.23
C LEU A 67 5.20 -2.46 5.41
N VAL A 68 6.53 -2.39 5.31
CA VAL A 68 7.45 -2.79 6.39
C VAL A 68 8.50 -1.70 6.55
N HIS A 69 8.85 -1.36 7.79
CA HIS A 69 10.00 -0.48 8.05
C HIS A 69 11.27 -1.14 7.50
N ILE A 70 12.14 -0.36 6.85
CA ILE A 70 13.36 -0.92 6.23
C ILE A 70 14.27 -1.61 7.25
N GLU A 71 14.35 -1.06 8.47
CA GLU A 71 15.15 -1.63 9.57
C GLU A 71 14.67 -3.04 9.97
N ASP A 72 13.35 -3.27 9.95
CA ASP A 72 12.78 -4.59 10.20
C ASP A 72 12.98 -5.50 8.99
N TRP A 73 12.81 -4.96 7.78
CA TRP A 73 12.89 -5.72 6.52
C TRP A 73 14.26 -6.36 6.31
N ASP A 74 15.34 -5.75 6.79
CA ASP A 74 16.70 -6.32 6.71
C ASP A 74 16.78 -7.75 7.29
N ASN A 75 15.94 -8.09 8.27
CA ASN A 75 15.89 -9.44 8.85
C ASN A 75 15.16 -10.48 7.97
N PHE A 76 14.42 -10.01 6.95
CA PHE A 76 13.54 -10.83 6.12
C PHE A 76 13.83 -10.70 4.62
N SER A 77 14.82 -9.90 4.23
CA SER A 77 15.07 -9.48 2.85
C SER A 77 16.04 -10.36 2.08
N SER A 78 16.50 -11.49 2.64
CA SER A 78 17.56 -12.32 2.05
C SER A 78 17.27 -12.84 0.64
N SER A 79 15.99 -12.92 0.24
CA SER A 79 15.55 -13.30 -1.11
C SER A 79 14.97 -12.14 -1.93
N ASP A 80 14.99 -10.92 -1.39
CA ASP A 80 14.54 -9.71 -2.06
C ASP A 80 15.68 -9.15 -2.93
N PRO A 81 15.49 -8.98 -4.24
CA PRO A 81 16.49 -8.35 -5.10
C PRO A 81 16.59 -6.83 -4.94
N PHE A 82 15.65 -6.20 -4.25
CA PHE A 82 15.61 -4.73 -4.06
C PHE A 82 15.51 -4.35 -2.58
N PRO A 83 16.33 -4.91 -1.66
CA PRO A 83 16.10 -4.80 -0.22
C PRO A 83 16.18 -3.36 0.33
N HIS A 84 16.88 -2.47 -0.39
CA HIS A 84 17.15 -1.10 0.04
C HIS A 84 16.30 -0.02 -0.65
N GLU A 85 15.28 -0.40 -1.42
CA GLU A 85 14.32 0.56 -1.98
C GLU A 85 13.27 0.95 -0.95
N ASP A 86 13.52 2.04 -0.23
CA ASP A 86 12.81 2.49 0.96
C ASP A 86 11.81 3.63 0.72
N ILE A 87 11.50 3.90 -0.55
CA ILE A 87 10.50 4.89 -0.96
C ILE A 87 9.26 4.18 -1.48
N VAL A 88 8.11 4.47 -0.87
CA VAL A 88 6.83 3.86 -1.25
C VAL A 88 5.83 4.92 -1.68
N TRP A 89 5.54 4.95 -2.97
CA TRP A 89 4.52 5.82 -3.56
C TRP A 89 3.10 5.33 -3.28
N GLY A 90 2.19 6.26 -2.99
CA GLY A 90 0.78 6.00 -2.72
C GLY A 90 -0.08 7.25 -2.83
N ILE A 91 -1.25 7.22 -2.20
CA ILE A 91 -2.21 8.32 -2.20
C ILE A 91 -2.67 8.60 -0.77
N ALA A 92 -2.63 9.86 -0.36
CA ALA A 92 -3.30 10.36 0.83
C ALA A 92 -4.76 10.68 0.50
N TYR A 93 -5.70 10.09 1.22
CA TYR A 93 -7.14 10.31 1.08
C TYR A 93 -7.67 11.05 2.29
N THR A 94 -8.20 12.26 2.08
CA THR A 94 -8.93 13.00 3.11
C THR A 94 -10.39 12.52 3.08
N ILE A 95 -10.88 12.05 4.22
CA ILE A 95 -12.24 11.56 4.38
C ILE A 95 -13.14 12.70 4.86
N ASP A 96 -14.38 12.72 4.37
CA ASP A 96 -15.42 13.61 4.88
C ASP A 96 -15.59 13.40 6.39
N PRO A 97 -15.43 14.44 7.23
CA PRO A 97 -15.60 14.33 8.68
C PRO A 97 -16.96 13.76 9.10
N ALA A 98 -18.02 13.94 8.29
CA ALA A 98 -19.34 13.40 8.57
C ALA A 98 -19.39 11.86 8.53
N TYR A 99 -18.44 11.22 7.83
CA TYR A 99 -18.39 9.78 7.61
C TYR A 99 -17.13 9.11 8.20
N GLU A 100 -16.33 9.84 8.99
CA GLU A 100 -15.08 9.33 9.54
C GLU A 100 -15.27 7.99 10.27
N SER A 101 -16.28 7.86 11.12
CA SER A 101 -16.56 6.63 11.88
C SER A 101 -16.88 5.46 10.94
N GLU A 102 -17.70 5.69 9.92
CA GLU A 102 -18.07 4.65 8.94
C GLU A 102 -16.85 4.18 8.16
N VAL A 103 -15.97 5.10 7.75
CA VAL A 103 -14.75 4.76 7.01
C VAL A 103 -13.76 4.02 7.89
N ARG A 104 -13.63 4.38 9.18
CA ARG A 104 -12.81 3.62 10.13
C ARG A 104 -13.30 2.19 10.27
N ASP A 105 -14.58 1.98 10.52
CA ASP A 105 -15.18 0.64 10.64
C ASP A 105 -14.98 -0.18 9.35
N TYR A 106 -15.18 0.46 8.19
CA TYR A 106 -14.93 -0.14 6.89
C TYR A 106 -13.48 -0.59 6.71
N LEU A 107 -12.51 0.26 7.07
CA LEU A 107 -11.09 -0.05 6.94
C LEU A 107 -10.65 -1.10 7.95
N ASP A 108 -11.12 -1.05 9.20
CA ASP A 108 -10.83 -2.05 10.23
C ASP A 108 -11.34 -3.44 9.82
N TYR A 109 -12.53 -3.52 9.21
CA TYR A 109 -13.03 -4.78 8.66
C TYR A 109 -12.21 -5.26 7.45
N ARG A 110 -11.80 -4.34 6.58
CA ARG A 110 -11.05 -4.64 5.35
C ARG A 110 -9.63 -5.13 5.65
N GLU A 111 -8.99 -4.59 6.69
CA GLU A 111 -7.59 -4.85 7.03
C GLU A 111 -7.44 -5.76 8.28
N LYS A 112 -8.51 -6.48 8.64
CA LYS A 112 -8.61 -7.37 9.82
C LYS A 112 -7.54 -8.48 9.92
N ASP A 113 -6.87 -8.81 8.82
CA ASP A 113 -5.83 -9.84 8.75
C ASP A 113 -4.46 -9.34 9.26
N GLY A 114 -4.47 -8.70 10.44
CA GLY A 114 -3.28 -8.34 11.23
C GLY A 114 -2.55 -7.07 10.78
N TYR A 115 -3.22 -6.15 10.08
CA TYR A 115 -2.68 -4.81 9.90
C TYR A 115 -2.92 -3.96 11.16
N THR A 116 -1.94 -3.15 11.52
CA THR A 116 -2.05 -2.16 12.60
C THR A 116 -2.04 -0.76 12.03
N MET A 117 -2.86 0.13 12.58
CA MET A 117 -2.88 1.53 12.16
C MET A 117 -1.70 2.29 12.80
N GLU A 118 -0.90 2.96 11.97
CA GLU A 118 0.21 3.82 12.37
C GLU A 118 0.03 5.24 11.84
N THR A 119 0.66 6.20 12.51
CA THR A 119 0.68 7.61 12.13
C THR A 119 1.99 7.91 11.40
N ILE A 120 1.90 8.46 10.19
CA ILE A 120 3.04 8.65 9.28
C ILE A 120 3.04 10.03 8.61
N ASP A 121 4.23 10.49 8.24
CA ASP A 121 4.40 11.69 7.41
C ASP A 121 4.46 11.31 5.93
N ILE A 122 3.75 12.07 5.10
CA ILE A 122 3.69 11.86 3.66
C ILE A 122 4.50 12.95 2.97
N HIS A 123 5.45 12.52 2.14
CA HIS A 123 6.30 13.39 1.35
C HIS A 123 5.70 13.62 -0.04
N GLY A 124 5.95 14.81 -0.58
CA GLY A 124 5.65 15.20 -1.94
C GLY A 124 6.89 15.75 -2.62
N LEU A 125 6.86 15.76 -3.95
CA LEU A 125 7.88 16.41 -4.76
C LEU A 125 7.54 17.88 -4.98
N ASP A 126 8.55 18.73 -4.86
CA ASP A 126 8.48 20.14 -5.19
C ASP A 126 9.43 20.43 -6.36
N PHE A 127 8.94 21.13 -7.38
CA PHE A 127 9.70 21.46 -8.57
C PHE A 127 9.93 22.96 -8.59
N ASN A 128 11.12 23.37 -8.14
CA ASN A 128 11.52 24.76 -8.02
C ASN A 128 12.66 25.08 -9.01
N ALA A 129 13.06 26.35 -9.08
CA ALA A 129 14.15 26.80 -9.95
C ALA A 129 15.48 26.05 -9.70
N ASP A 130 15.69 25.57 -8.47
CA ASP A 130 16.88 24.82 -8.04
C ASP A 130 16.79 23.31 -8.32
N GLY A 131 15.72 22.85 -8.96
CA GLY A 131 15.49 21.46 -9.33
C GLY A 131 14.38 20.78 -8.51
N LYS A 132 14.49 19.44 -8.44
CA LYS A 132 13.52 18.56 -7.77
C LYS A 132 13.93 18.36 -6.31
N THR A 133 13.11 18.81 -5.38
CA THR A 133 13.27 18.55 -3.94
C THR A 133 12.07 17.77 -3.40
N ASP A 134 12.21 17.17 -2.22
CA ASP A 134 11.08 16.63 -1.48
C ASP A 134 10.84 17.37 -0.18
N LYS A 135 9.59 17.34 0.27
CA LYS A 135 9.14 17.92 1.54
C LYS A 135 7.97 17.13 2.09
N VAL A 136 7.79 17.16 3.41
CA VAL A 136 6.56 16.65 4.01
C VAL A 136 5.40 17.55 3.59
N ILE A 137 4.36 16.96 3.01
CA ILE A 137 3.16 17.67 2.54
C ILE A 137 1.95 17.42 3.46
N ILE A 138 1.96 16.31 4.21
CA ILE A 138 0.93 15.96 5.19
C ILE A 138 1.64 15.33 6.39
N HIS A 139 1.41 15.88 7.57
CA HIS A 139 1.90 15.32 8.83
C HIS A 139 0.83 14.43 9.46
N GLY A 140 1.28 13.31 10.03
CA GLY A 140 0.45 12.46 10.87
C GLY A 140 -0.80 11.87 10.21
N ALA A 141 -0.70 11.46 8.94
CA ALA A 141 -1.73 10.65 8.30
C ALA A 141 -1.74 9.22 8.85
N TYR A 142 -2.87 8.54 8.77
CA TYR A 142 -3.00 7.15 9.20
C TYR A 142 -2.67 6.18 8.07
N CYS A 143 -2.04 5.06 8.39
CA CYS A 143 -1.71 4.00 7.45
C CYS A 143 -1.85 2.63 8.11
N TYR A 144 -2.43 1.66 7.41
CA TYR A 144 -2.52 0.28 7.88
C TYR A 144 -1.25 -0.48 7.50
N VAL A 145 -0.42 -0.83 8.46
CA VAL A 145 0.89 -1.48 8.28
C VAL A 145 0.81 -2.93 8.78
N GLY A 146 1.20 -3.89 7.95
CA GLY A 146 1.23 -5.30 8.33
C GLY A 146 2.59 -5.60 8.97
N ARG A 147 2.60 -5.65 10.30
CA ARG A 147 3.81 -5.87 11.11
C ARG A 147 4.39 -7.28 10.91
N ASN A 148 5.66 -7.43 11.24
CA ASN A 148 6.41 -8.69 11.11
C ASN A 148 5.95 -9.78 12.10
N ASP A 149 5.22 -9.42 13.17
CA ASP A 149 4.58 -10.35 14.12
C ASP A 149 3.21 -10.86 13.64
N ASN A 150 2.72 -10.37 12.49
CA ASN A 150 1.50 -10.83 11.88
C ASN A 150 1.64 -12.30 11.40
N PRO A 151 0.76 -13.24 11.79
CA PRO A 151 0.80 -14.63 11.33
C PRO A 151 0.75 -14.83 9.80
N SER A 152 0.22 -13.83 9.09
CA SER A 152 0.16 -13.81 7.63
C SER A 152 1.42 -13.24 6.97
N PHE A 153 2.35 -12.64 7.73
CA PHE A 153 3.63 -12.17 7.24
C PHE A 153 4.57 -13.34 6.93
N ILE A 154 5.26 -13.27 5.80
CA ILE A 154 6.12 -14.37 5.31
C ILE A 154 7.54 -13.94 4.94
N GLY A 155 7.87 -12.65 5.05
CA GLY A 155 9.15 -12.13 4.58
C GLY A 155 9.32 -12.19 3.06
N ALA A 156 10.57 -12.14 2.59
CA ALA A 156 10.87 -12.20 1.17
C ALA A 156 10.78 -13.64 0.63
N GLU A 157 10.13 -13.79 -0.51
CA GLU A 157 10.19 -15.00 -1.34
C GLU A 157 11.00 -14.71 -2.62
N PRO A 158 11.76 -15.67 -3.16
CA PRO A 158 12.41 -15.51 -4.46
C PRO A 158 11.40 -15.14 -5.54
N LEU A 159 11.70 -14.10 -6.34
CA LEU A 159 10.79 -13.55 -7.36
C LEU A 159 10.09 -14.61 -8.23
N PRO A 160 10.76 -15.67 -8.74
CA PRO A 160 10.08 -16.68 -9.57
C PRO A 160 8.97 -17.44 -8.81
N ILE A 161 9.21 -17.79 -7.54
CA ILE A 161 8.28 -18.52 -6.68
C ILE A 161 7.09 -17.61 -6.32
N LEU A 162 7.40 -16.36 -5.96
CA LEU A 162 6.41 -15.35 -5.65
C LEU A 162 5.50 -15.06 -6.85
N ALA A 163 6.08 -14.88 -8.03
CA ALA A 163 5.35 -14.65 -9.26
C ALA A 163 4.46 -15.85 -9.65
N GLU A 164 4.95 -17.08 -9.47
CA GLU A 164 4.15 -18.29 -9.71
C GLU A 164 2.95 -18.38 -8.77
N THR A 165 3.15 -18.07 -7.49
CA THR A 165 2.08 -18.03 -6.48
C THR A 165 1.01 -16.99 -6.84
N ILE A 166 1.43 -15.76 -7.17
CA ILE A 166 0.52 -14.67 -7.60
C ILE A 166 -0.22 -15.06 -8.88
N TRP A 167 0.41 -15.81 -9.79
CA TRP A 167 -0.22 -16.21 -11.05
C TRP A 167 -1.33 -17.25 -10.88
N LYS A 168 -1.10 -18.23 -9.99
CA LYS A 168 -2.02 -19.36 -9.77
C LYS A 168 -3.14 -19.06 -8.76
N SER A 169 -2.88 -18.17 -7.80
CA SER A 169 -3.82 -17.93 -6.70
C SER A 169 -5.05 -17.16 -7.15
N VAL A 170 -6.22 -17.61 -6.68
CA VAL A 170 -7.52 -16.98 -6.91
C VAL A 170 -8.28 -17.01 -5.60
N GLY A 171 -8.88 -15.88 -5.22
CA GLY A 171 -9.76 -15.80 -4.06
C GLY A 171 -11.09 -15.14 -4.39
N PRO A 172 -11.94 -14.90 -3.38
CA PRO A 172 -13.26 -14.28 -3.54
C PRO A 172 -13.24 -12.91 -4.24
N SER A 173 -12.14 -12.16 -4.13
CA SER A 173 -11.96 -10.86 -4.79
C SER A 173 -11.36 -10.97 -6.20
N GLY A 174 -11.24 -12.19 -6.73
CA GLY A 174 -10.72 -12.51 -8.05
C GLY A 174 -9.25 -12.97 -8.04
N PRO A 175 -8.68 -13.18 -9.24
CA PRO A 175 -7.29 -13.62 -9.41
C PRO A 175 -6.28 -12.71 -8.70
N ASN A 176 -5.23 -13.30 -8.13
CA ASN A 176 -4.20 -12.53 -7.45
C ASN A 176 -3.34 -11.71 -8.42
N LYS A 177 -3.10 -12.20 -9.65
CA LYS A 177 -2.44 -11.43 -10.71
C LYS A 177 -3.16 -10.11 -11.04
N ASP A 178 -4.49 -10.07 -10.95
CA ASP A 178 -5.26 -8.85 -11.22
C ASP A 178 -5.01 -7.79 -10.16
N TYR A 179 -4.73 -8.20 -8.90
CA TYR A 179 -4.25 -7.30 -7.86
C TYR A 179 -2.91 -6.68 -8.24
N LEU A 180 -1.94 -7.50 -8.65
CA LEU A 180 -0.61 -7.03 -9.06
C LEU A 180 -0.70 -6.04 -10.22
N TYR A 181 -1.44 -6.38 -11.29
CA TYR A 181 -1.54 -5.50 -12.46
C TYR A 181 -2.29 -4.21 -12.17
N SER A 182 -3.36 -4.27 -11.37
CA SER A 182 -4.07 -3.06 -10.94
C SER A 182 -3.16 -2.16 -10.12
N LEU A 183 -2.37 -2.73 -9.21
CA LEU A 183 -1.42 -1.98 -8.39
C LEU A 183 -0.30 -1.35 -9.23
N VAL A 184 0.35 -2.13 -10.10
CA VAL A 184 1.42 -1.65 -10.99
C VAL A 184 0.93 -0.52 -11.89
N SER A 185 -0.24 -0.69 -12.50
CA SER A 185 -0.84 0.33 -13.36
C SER A 185 -1.16 1.61 -12.59
N ALA A 186 -1.72 1.47 -11.38
CA ALA A 186 -2.10 2.61 -10.57
C ALA A 186 -0.87 3.35 -10.01
N VAL A 187 0.18 2.64 -9.58
CA VAL A 187 1.44 3.24 -9.14
C VAL A 187 2.08 4.04 -10.27
N ARG A 188 2.13 3.53 -11.50
CA ARG A 188 2.66 4.28 -12.67
C ARG A 188 1.94 5.60 -12.94
N GLN A 189 0.68 5.73 -12.51
CA GLN A 189 -0.14 6.92 -12.75
C GLN A 189 0.00 7.97 -11.64
N LEU A 190 0.71 7.68 -10.54
CA LEU A 190 0.86 8.62 -9.43
C LEU A 190 1.77 9.80 -9.77
N SER A 191 2.89 9.51 -10.43
CA SER A 191 3.90 10.50 -10.81
C SER A 191 4.81 9.93 -11.90
N PRO A 192 5.44 10.76 -12.76
CA PRO A 192 6.56 10.30 -13.60
C PRO A 192 7.69 9.65 -12.79
N ASP A 193 7.83 10.02 -11.51
CA ASP A 193 8.86 9.54 -10.60
C ASP A 193 8.43 8.35 -9.73
N SER A 194 7.16 7.90 -9.82
CA SER A 194 6.67 6.79 -9.01
C SER A 194 7.13 5.45 -9.59
N HIS A 195 8.37 5.11 -9.25
CA HIS A 195 9.01 3.84 -9.57
C HIS A 195 8.91 2.86 -8.39
N ASP A 196 8.77 1.58 -8.68
CA ASP A 196 8.84 0.49 -7.70
C ASP A 196 9.41 -0.76 -8.40
N SER A 197 10.69 -1.07 -8.15
CA SER A 197 11.37 -2.15 -8.88
C SER A 197 10.79 -3.51 -8.54
N HIS A 198 10.34 -3.72 -7.30
CA HIS A 198 9.73 -4.97 -6.87
C HIS A 198 8.43 -5.26 -7.64
N LEU A 199 7.53 -4.27 -7.72
CA LEU A 199 6.29 -4.39 -8.47
C LEU A 199 6.54 -4.65 -9.96
N PHE A 200 7.47 -3.92 -10.58
CA PHE A 200 7.76 -4.05 -12.00
C PHE A 200 8.48 -5.36 -12.34
N ALA A 201 9.36 -5.85 -11.47
CA ALA A 201 10.01 -7.15 -11.64
C ALA A 201 9.00 -8.31 -11.57
N LEU A 202 8.00 -8.23 -10.68
CA LEU A 202 6.91 -9.21 -10.61
C LEU A 202 6.03 -9.16 -11.87
N GLU A 203 5.67 -7.98 -12.37
CA GLU A 203 4.90 -7.84 -13.61
C GLU A 203 5.64 -8.49 -14.80
N MET A 204 6.94 -8.25 -14.92
CA MET A 204 7.78 -8.77 -16.00
C MET A 204 8.02 -10.28 -15.91
N SER A 205 7.95 -10.86 -14.71
CA SER A 205 8.14 -12.31 -14.49
C SER A 205 7.08 -13.16 -15.21
N ARG A 206 5.95 -12.57 -15.63
CA ARG A 206 4.94 -13.20 -16.50
C ARG A 206 5.53 -13.84 -17.76
N GLN A 207 6.44 -13.15 -18.45
CA GLN A 207 6.96 -13.61 -19.74
C GLN A 207 7.71 -14.94 -19.61
N LYS A 208 8.36 -15.16 -18.46
CA LYS A 208 9.07 -16.41 -18.16
C LYS A 208 8.09 -17.53 -17.83
N ILE A 209 7.02 -17.22 -17.08
CA ILE A 209 5.99 -18.21 -16.70
C ILE A 209 5.23 -18.71 -17.92
N VAL A 210 4.71 -17.80 -18.77
CA VAL A 210 3.94 -18.18 -19.98
C VAL A 210 4.79 -19.05 -20.91
N ARG A 211 6.03 -18.64 -21.21
CA ARG A 211 6.97 -19.44 -22.01
C ARG A 211 7.24 -20.83 -21.41
N SER A 212 7.28 -20.94 -20.08
CA SER A 212 7.52 -22.22 -19.41
C SER A 212 6.30 -23.14 -19.38
N LEU A 213 5.09 -22.60 -19.50
CA LEU A 213 3.84 -23.38 -19.60
C LEU A 213 3.65 -23.87 -21.04
N ASP A 214 3.86 -23.00 -22.02
CA ASP A 214 3.83 -23.37 -23.45
C ASP A 214 4.88 -24.45 -23.80
N ALA A 215 5.99 -24.50 -23.05
CA ALA A 215 7.03 -25.52 -23.22
C ALA A 215 6.75 -26.85 -22.48
N ARG A 216 5.74 -26.90 -21.60
CA ARG A 216 5.32 -28.14 -20.89
C ARG A 216 4.11 -28.81 -21.56
N GLU A 217 3.39 -28.09 -22.42
CA GLU A 217 2.26 -28.59 -23.20
C GLU A 217 2.67 -29.11 -24.61
N ASN A 218 3.94 -28.95 -25.00
CA ASN A 218 4.57 -29.55 -26.18
C ASN A 218 5.55 -30.66 -25.78
#